data_AF-A0A7S3U584-F1
#
_entry.id   AF-A0A7S3U584-F1
#
_cell.length_a   1.000
_cell.length_b   1.000
_cell.length_c   1.000
_cell.angle_alpha   90.00
_cell.angle_beta   90.00
_cell.angle_gamma   90.00
#
_symmetry.space_group_name_H-M   'P 1'
#
loop_
_entity.id
_entity.type
_entity.pdbx_description
1 polymer ?
#
loop_
_entity_poly.entity_id
_entity_poly.type
_entity_poly.pdbx_seq_one_letter_code
_entity_poly.pdbx_strand_id
1 'polypeptide(L)'
;EKRGNRGPGRYSFGIASSSNSMLHEPAWVKFLLDNAGTQLRPLLDRIFEGGERPGFTCLGGGGDFVLGGVPSQQELHSDINVAKAQNVLRPPPLLSVNFCVQDLTEMNGPTRIVPGS
;
A
#
# COMPACT_ATOMS: atom_id res chain seq x y z
N GLU A 1 -20.80 -15.39 7.85
CA GLU A 1 -19.54 -15.57 8.61
C GLU A 1 -18.56 -14.43 8.31
N LYS A 2 -18.01 -13.78 9.34
CA LYS A 2 -17.01 -12.69 9.19
C LYS A 2 -15.58 -13.27 9.07
N ARG A 3 -15.35 -14.30 8.26
CA ARG A 3 -14.03 -14.99 8.18
C ARG A 3 -12.92 -14.06 7.65
N GLY A 4 -13.22 -13.25 6.62
CA GLY A 4 -12.24 -12.39 5.95
C GLY A 4 -11.14 -13.15 5.20
N ASN A 5 -10.55 -12.54 4.17
CA ASN A 5 -9.39 -13.12 3.47
C ASN A 5 -8.04 -12.61 4.01
N ARG A 6 -8.08 -11.71 5.01
CA ARG A 6 -6.93 -11.24 5.81
C ARG A 6 -7.12 -11.49 7.31
N GLY A 7 -7.97 -12.45 7.65
CA GLY A 7 -8.38 -12.77 9.01
C GLY A 7 -9.75 -12.18 9.38
N PRO A 8 -10.28 -12.53 10.56
CA PRO A 8 -11.66 -12.23 10.93
C PRO A 8 -12.02 -10.75 10.82
N GLY A 9 -13.04 -10.45 10.02
CA GLY A 9 -13.52 -9.09 9.75
C GLY A 9 -12.60 -8.21 8.90
N ARG A 10 -11.51 -8.75 8.33
CA ARG A 10 -10.54 -8.03 7.50
C ARG A 10 -10.55 -8.55 6.06
N TYR A 11 -10.55 -7.63 5.11
CA TYR A 11 -10.69 -7.95 3.70
C TYR A 11 -9.68 -7.17 2.88
N SER A 12 -9.20 -7.83 1.83
CA SER A 12 -8.33 -7.26 0.82
C SER A 12 -8.87 -7.54 -0.56
N PHE A 13 -9.00 -6.48 -1.36
CA PHE A 13 -9.35 -6.62 -2.77
C PHE A 13 -8.22 -7.28 -3.56
N GLY A 14 -6.96 -6.98 -3.21
CA GLY A 14 -5.79 -7.58 -3.85
C GLY A 14 -5.79 -9.11 -3.71
N ILE A 15 -5.89 -9.62 -2.48
CA ILE A 15 -5.91 -11.08 -2.22
C ILE A 15 -7.14 -11.76 -2.83
N ALA A 16 -8.26 -11.03 -2.99
CA ALA A 16 -9.44 -11.56 -3.66
C ALA A 16 -9.25 -11.70 -5.18
N SER A 17 -8.25 -11.03 -5.78
CA SER A 17 -7.89 -11.15 -7.19
C SER A 17 -6.83 -12.21 -7.41
N SER A 18 -6.94 -12.97 -8.50
CA SER A 18 -5.92 -13.93 -8.95
C SER A 18 -4.57 -13.27 -9.28
N SER A 19 -4.56 -11.98 -9.56
CA SER A 19 -3.33 -11.20 -9.83
C SER A 19 -2.69 -10.60 -8.58
N ASN A 20 -3.29 -10.81 -7.40
CA ASN A 20 -2.94 -10.10 -6.16
C ASN A 20 -3.04 -8.57 -6.27
N SER A 21 -3.84 -8.07 -7.21
CA SER A 21 -3.94 -6.66 -7.58
C SER A 21 -5.31 -6.36 -8.20
N MET A 22 -5.76 -5.12 -8.08
CA MET A 22 -6.96 -4.57 -8.69
C MET A 22 -6.65 -3.65 -9.87
N LEU A 23 -5.40 -3.58 -10.34
CA LEU A 23 -5.02 -2.73 -11.48
C LEU A 23 -5.65 -3.15 -12.82
N HIS A 24 -6.38 -4.26 -12.87
CA HIS A 24 -7.24 -4.62 -14.01
C HIS A 24 -8.60 -3.90 -13.97
N GLU A 25 -9.03 -3.39 -12.80
CA GLU A 25 -10.26 -2.62 -12.67
C GLU A 25 -10.04 -1.16 -13.10
N PRO A 26 -10.84 -0.63 -14.06
CA PRO A 26 -10.63 0.71 -14.61
C PRO A 26 -10.65 1.83 -13.56
N ALA A 27 -11.45 1.67 -12.50
CA ALA A 27 -11.51 2.65 -11.42
C ALA A 27 -10.15 2.76 -10.68
N TRP A 28 -9.48 1.64 -10.42
CA TRP A 28 -8.19 1.63 -9.76
C TRP A 28 -7.11 2.30 -10.60
N VAL A 29 -7.07 2.00 -11.91
CA VAL A 29 -6.11 2.64 -12.82
C VAL A 29 -6.33 4.14 -12.89
N LYS A 30 -7.58 4.57 -13.16
CA LYS A 30 -7.92 6.00 -13.31
C LYS A 30 -7.58 6.82 -12.06
N PHE A 31 -7.90 6.31 -10.88
CA PHE A 31 -7.69 7.07 -9.65
C PHE A 31 -6.26 6.94 -9.11
N LEU A 32 -5.65 5.75 -9.15
CA LEU A 32 -4.35 5.50 -8.52
C LEU A 32 -3.17 5.73 -9.46
N LEU A 33 -3.24 5.29 -10.72
CA LEU A 33 -2.12 5.42 -11.67
C LEU A 33 -2.19 6.74 -12.42
N ASP A 34 -3.36 7.16 -12.88
CA ASP A 34 -3.47 8.39 -13.66
C ASP A 34 -3.52 9.62 -12.75
N ASN A 35 -4.61 9.79 -11.99
CA ASN A 35 -4.81 10.99 -11.18
C ASN A 35 -3.75 11.13 -10.08
N ALA A 36 -3.66 10.14 -9.19
CA ALA A 36 -2.70 10.18 -8.10
C ALA A 36 -1.25 10.03 -8.60
N GLY A 37 -0.99 9.17 -9.58
CA GLY A 37 0.35 9.02 -10.16
C GLY A 37 0.88 10.33 -10.75
N THR A 38 0.03 11.12 -11.43
CA THR A 38 0.41 12.46 -11.91
C THR A 38 0.80 13.40 -10.76
N GLN A 39 0.06 13.38 -9.65
CA GLN A 39 0.37 14.20 -8.48
C GLN A 39 1.63 13.75 -7.75
N LEU A 40 1.89 12.44 -7.71
CA LEU A 40 3.05 11.85 -7.03
C LEU A 40 4.33 11.92 -7.87
N ARG A 41 4.21 12.10 -9.19
CA ARG A 41 5.33 12.04 -10.13
C ARG A 41 6.56 12.86 -9.69
N PRO A 42 6.44 14.15 -9.28
CA PRO A 42 7.61 14.92 -8.86
C PRO A 42 8.34 14.34 -7.65
N LEU A 43 7.60 13.73 -6.72
CA LEU A 43 8.17 13.06 -5.54
C LEU A 43 8.85 11.74 -5.94
N LEU A 44 8.20 10.94 -6.78
CA LEU A 44 8.75 9.67 -7.26
C LEU A 44 10.05 9.87 -8.05
N ASP A 45 10.08 10.88 -8.92
CA ASP A 45 11.29 11.24 -9.68
C ASP A 45 12.43 11.61 -8.72
N ARG A 46 12.12 12.39 -7.68
CA ARG A 46 13.13 12.78 -6.68
C ARG A 46 13.66 11.60 -5.86
N ILE A 47 12.83 10.59 -5.59
CA ILE A 47 13.22 9.40 -4.82
C ILE A 47 14.02 8.42 -5.69
N PHE A 48 13.54 8.15 -6.91
CA PHE A 48 13.98 7.00 -7.70
C PHE A 48 14.83 7.33 -8.93
N GLU A 49 14.78 8.55 -9.48
CA GLU A 49 15.60 8.89 -10.67
C GLU A 49 17.05 9.26 -10.30
N GLY A 50 17.34 9.56 -9.03
CA GLY A 50 18.67 9.97 -8.57
C GLY A 50 19.64 8.84 -8.18
N GLY A 51 19.23 7.56 -8.29
CA GLY A 51 20.02 6.40 -7.85
C GLY A 51 20.83 5.72 -8.96
N GLU A 52 21.63 4.72 -8.60
CA GLU A 52 22.38 3.87 -9.55
C GLU A 52 21.47 3.09 -10.52
N ARG A 53 20.19 2.90 -10.13
CA ARG A 53 19.15 2.24 -10.93
C ARG A 53 17.98 3.20 -11.06
N PRO A 54 17.99 4.11 -12.05
CA PRO A 54 16.94 5.08 -12.22
C PRO A 54 15.64 4.42 -12.68
N GLY A 55 14.53 4.95 -12.19
CA GLY A 55 13.18 4.54 -12.58
C GLY A 55 12.47 3.68 -11.54
N PHE A 56 11.16 3.56 -11.72
CA PHE A 56 10.27 2.84 -10.81
C PHE A 56 9.12 2.22 -11.61
N THR A 57 8.51 1.20 -11.04
CA THR A 57 7.31 0.55 -11.57
C THR A 57 6.30 0.38 -10.45
N CYS A 58 5.02 0.56 -10.75
CA CYS A 58 3.97 0.20 -9.81
C CYS A 58 3.86 -1.33 -9.72
N LEU A 59 4.18 -1.88 -8.54
CA LEU A 59 4.13 -3.33 -8.31
C LEU A 59 2.68 -3.86 -8.26
N GLY A 60 1.75 -3.05 -7.77
CA GLY A 60 0.36 -3.45 -7.59
C GLY A 60 -0.45 -2.36 -6.93
N GLY A 61 -1.76 -2.56 -6.91
CA GLY A 61 -2.71 -1.66 -6.26
C GLY A 61 -3.96 -2.44 -5.91
N GLY A 62 -4.68 -1.99 -4.90
CA GLY A 62 -5.85 -2.71 -4.41
C GLY A 62 -6.45 -1.90 -3.28
N GLY A 63 -6.52 -2.50 -2.12
CA GLY A 63 -7.05 -1.81 -0.96
C GLY A 63 -7.57 -2.83 0.01
N ASP A 64 -7.64 -2.40 1.25
CA ASP A 64 -8.08 -3.21 2.35
C ASP A 64 -9.21 -2.47 3.08
N PHE A 65 -10.14 -3.23 3.63
CA PHE A 65 -11.13 -2.69 4.55
C PHE A 65 -11.33 -3.62 5.74
N VAL A 66 -11.73 -3.01 6.86
CA VAL A 66 -11.98 -3.70 8.13
C VAL A 66 -13.41 -3.41 8.54
N LEU A 67 -14.16 -4.44 8.90
CA LEU A 67 -15.52 -4.28 9.39
C LEU A 67 -15.52 -3.66 10.79
N GLY A 68 -16.58 -2.93 11.12
CA GLY A 68 -16.80 -2.43 12.47
C GLY A 68 -16.84 -3.54 13.52
N GLY A 69 -16.26 -3.26 14.68
CA GLY A 69 -16.22 -4.18 15.82
C GLY A 69 -15.09 -5.21 15.79
N VAL A 70 -14.09 -5.07 14.91
CA VAL A 70 -12.86 -5.86 14.98
C VAL A 70 -12.00 -5.30 16.12
N PRO A 71 -11.76 -6.08 17.21
CA PRO A 71 -11.15 -5.54 18.43
C PRO A 71 -9.63 -5.41 18.35
N SER A 72 -9.00 -6.14 17.42
CA SER A 72 -7.55 -6.15 17.27
C SER A 72 -7.08 -5.17 16.20
N GLN A 73 -5.82 -4.78 16.28
CA GLN A 73 -5.09 -4.13 15.19
C GLN A 73 -4.19 -5.16 14.51
N GLN A 74 -3.68 -4.85 13.32
CA GLN A 74 -2.61 -5.67 12.73
C GLN A 74 -1.33 -5.53 13.57
N GLU A 75 -0.56 -6.62 13.63
CA GLU A 75 0.78 -6.61 14.23
C GLU A 75 1.71 -5.69 13.45
N LEU A 76 2.75 -5.19 14.11
CA LEU A 76 3.76 -4.36 13.47
C LEU A 76 4.56 -5.19 12.46
N HIS A 77 4.67 -4.70 11.23
CA HIS A 77 5.41 -5.35 10.15
C HIS A 77 5.94 -4.32 9.14
N SER A 78 6.84 -4.77 8.28
CA SER A 78 7.24 -4.05 7.06
C SER A 78 6.59 -4.71 5.86
N ASP A 79 6.12 -3.93 4.90
CA ASP A 79 5.62 -4.42 3.60
C ASP A 79 6.75 -4.96 2.71
N ILE A 80 8.01 -4.65 3.06
CA ILE A 80 9.17 -4.98 2.24
C ILE A 80 9.54 -6.46 2.45
N ASN A 81 9.51 -7.22 1.36
CA ASN A 81 10.10 -8.55 1.29
C ASN A 81 11.14 -8.61 0.16
N VAL A 82 12.36 -8.17 0.46
CA VAL A 82 13.49 -8.17 -0.49
C VAL A 82 14.72 -8.78 0.15
N ALA A 83 15.70 -9.17 -0.69
CA ALA A 83 16.98 -9.65 -0.18
C ALA A 83 17.67 -8.55 0.65
N LYS A 84 18.42 -8.94 1.70
CA LYS A 84 19.10 -7.99 2.59
C LYS A 84 19.97 -6.96 1.84
N ALA A 85 20.61 -7.38 0.74
CA ALA A 85 21.43 -6.50 -0.09
C ALA A 85 20.63 -5.41 -0.83
N GLN A 86 19.32 -5.63 -1.04
CA GLN A 86 18.41 -4.67 -1.68
C GLN A 86 17.68 -3.79 -0.66
N ASN A 87 17.69 -4.16 0.62
CA ASN A 87 17.12 -3.36 1.70
C ASN A 87 18.07 -2.20 2.07
N VAL A 88 18.18 -1.24 1.15
CA VAL A 88 18.99 -0.04 1.29
C VAL A 88 18.11 1.17 1.56
N LEU A 89 18.66 2.19 2.21
CA LEU A 89 17.90 3.36 2.62
C LEU A 89 17.46 4.23 1.41
N ARG A 90 18.33 4.41 0.41
CA ARG A 90 18.06 5.26 -0.76
C ARG A 90 18.72 4.73 -2.05
N PRO A 91 17.99 4.71 -3.18
CA PRO A 91 16.52 4.71 -3.21
C PRO A 91 15.99 3.47 -2.45
N PRO A 92 14.90 3.59 -1.68
CA PRO A 92 14.33 2.42 -1.00
C PRO A 92 13.85 1.41 -2.04
N PRO A 93 13.88 0.10 -1.77
CA PRO A 93 13.47 -0.91 -2.74
C PRO A 93 11.95 -0.93 -3.00
N LEU A 94 11.17 -0.30 -2.13
CA LEU A 94 9.71 -0.22 -2.21
C LEU A 94 9.24 1.09 -1.58
N LEU A 95 8.20 1.69 -2.17
CA LEU A 95 7.43 2.76 -1.57
C LEU A 95 5.95 2.35 -1.56
N SER A 96 5.34 2.34 -0.37
CA SER A 96 3.91 2.12 -0.20
C SER A 96 3.20 3.48 -0.11
N VAL A 97 2.11 3.65 -0.86
CA VAL A 97 1.32 4.88 -0.87
C VAL A 97 -0.14 4.53 -0.61
N ASN A 98 -0.68 5.02 0.51
CA ASN A 98 -2.03 4.70 0.95
C ASN A 98 -2.97 5.88 0.71
N PHE A 99 -4.11 5.61 0.09
CA PHE A 99 -5.16 6.59 -0.15
C PHE A 99 -6.33 6.33 0.80
N CYS A 100 -6.75 7.37 1.51
CA CYS A 100 -7.90 7.27 2.40
C CYS A 100 -9.19 7.46 1.59
N VAL A 101 -10.10 6.48 1.65
CA VAL A 101 -11.43 6.56 1.03
C VAL A 101 -12.49 7.14 1.97
N GLN A 102 -12.11 7.38 3.22
CA GLN A 102 -12.89 8.01 4.28
C GLN A 102 -11.91 8.69 5.25
N ASP A 103 -12.40 9.61 6.06
CA ASP A 103 -11.57 10.27 7.08
C ASP A 103 -11.03 9.24 8.09
N LEU A 104 -9.74 9.36 8.41
CA LEU A 104 -9.12 8.57 9.47
C LEU A 104 -9.34 9.28 10.81
N THR A 105 -9.89 8.55 11.77
CA THR A 105 -10.17 9.01 13.13
C THR A 105 -9.58 8.04 14.13
N GLU A 106 -9.43 8.45 15.38
CA GLU A 106 -8.96 7.55 16.44
C GLU A 106 -9.85 6.30 16.59
N MET A 107 -11.12 6.41 16.22
CA MET A 107 -12.14 5.38 16.45
C MET A 107 -12.29 4.37 15.30
N ASN A 108 -11.77 4.66 14.11
CA ASN A 108 -11.95 3.79 12.94
C ASN A 108 -10.70 3.02 12.51
N GLY A 109 -9.71 2.91 13.41
CA GLY A 109 -8.50 2.12 13.21
C GLY A 109 -7.55 2.74 12.18
N PRO A 110 -7.00 3.94 12.45
CA PRO A 110 -6.09 4.60 11.53
C PRO A 110 -4.78 3.81 11.45
N THR A 111 -4.10 3.85 10.30
CA THR A 111 -2.79 3.21 10.14
C THR A 111 -1.82 3.73 11.18
N ARG A 112 -1.13 2.82 11.87
CA ARG A 112 -0.11 3.14 12.88
C ARG A 112 1.26 2.97 12.24
N ILE A 113 2.11 3.99 12.39
CA ILE A 113 3.47 4.00 11.84
C ILE A 113 4.43 4.26 13.01
N VAL A 114 5.57 3.58 13.03
CA VAL A 114 6.67 3.84 13.96
C VAL A 114 7.71 4.70 13.23
N PRO A 115 7.82 6.01 13.50
CA PRO A 115 8.77 6.85 12.78
C PRO A 115 10.22 6.42 13.04
N GLY A 116 11.01 6.27 11.98
CA GLY A 116 12.43 5.92 12.06
C GLY A 116 12.74 4.44 12.27
N SER A 117 11.74 3.55 12.21
CA SER A 117 11.92 2.10 12.20
C SER A 117 12.39 1.55 10.86
#